data_AF-A0A7X8BZS4-F1
#
_entry.id   AF-A0A7X8BZS4-F1
#
_cell.length_a   1.000
_cell.length_b   1.000
_cell.length_c   1.000
_cell.angle_alpha   90.00
_cell.angle_beta   90.00
_cell.angle_gamma   90.00
#
_symmetry.space_group_name_H-M   'P 1'
#
loop_
_entity.id
_entity.type
_entity.pdbx_description
1 polymer ?
#
loop_
_entity_poly.entity_id
_entity_poly.type
_entity_poly.pdbx_seq_one_letter_code
_entity_poly.pdbx_strand_id
1 'polypeptide(L)'
;MYFSEFCKRLEMYFHPDLVADIHKEMPPSDFLVWGWDVGDFSGDDNNDVAFSIRRSGQKDKIIDVYLFVDIDGFLTKVGEFQVNYFELPLEVGVAIRHNLCYVTQKFKQFNWDIKSYKFINNVLVSYDIYSTRRIGKITQETCKNFYDLRNTKRYLNTAKNTTEFWADYLVIPSYSRGRLVYSGFSDEASVNYIEYVPEGAYWLTGASDLSYSVNSVYDDQYLYFSITVQDDYVVTPFCDTCVSEGIEIWLDVHDYKDASERLATISNNVPLFNNQAKEGIYKFTIRAGDFITRQPTVIMSSSTELTPIQKVASRGINVICDLNEKGYFCILKIPFTALGRTNVPITNNEIVEWGCTVKVIDYDNEFRPEERTVMTTSIFQEDNPSTYGSLLFIPDEKWYGDIYNVLQAKLVNDLKEFGF
;
A
#
# COMPACT_ATOMS: atom_id res chain seq x y z
N MET A 1 -7.12 -26.01 24.34
CA MET A 1 -7.50 -27.34 23.82
C MET A 1 -6.24 -28.20 23.72
N TYR A 2 -6.30 -29.48 24.07
CA TYR A 2 -5.17 -30.39 23.85
C TYR A 2 -4.99 -30.66 22.35
N PHE A 3 -3.76 -30.87 21.90
CA PHE A 3 -3.48 -31.09 20.47
C PHE A 3 -4.20 -32.33 19.89
N SER A 4 -4.38 -33.39 20.68
CA SER A 4 -5.13 -34.58 20.27
C SER A 4 -6.63 -34.30 20.03
N GLU A 5 -7.23 -33.46 20.87
CA GLU A 5 -8.63 -33.02 20.65
C GLU A 5 -8.74 -32.14 19.41
N PHE A 6 -7.75 -31.27 19.18
CA PHE A 6 -7.68 -30.44 17.98
C PHE A 6 -7.57 -31.29 16.70
N CYS A 7 -6.65 -32.25 16.64
CA CYS A 7 -6.50 -33.15 15.49
C CYS A 7 -7.81 -33.89 15.17
N LYS A 8 -8.50 -34.39 16.19
CA LYS A 8 -9.79 -35.06 16.02
C LYS A 8 -10.88 -34.14 15.44
N ARG A 9 -10.83 -32.83 15.73
CA ARG A 9 -11.75 -31.86 15.11
C ARG A 9 -11.38 -31.60 13.65
N LEU A 10 -10.09 -31.59 13.32
CA LEU A 10 -9.62 -31.43 11.95
C LEU A 10 -10.00 -32.59 11.02
N GLU A 11 -10.16 -33.81 11.55
CA GLU A 11 -10.64 -34.98 10.77
C GLU A 11 -12.04 -34.78 10.15
N MET A 12 -12.80 -33.76 10.58
CA MET A 12 -14.07 -33.39 9.92
C MET A 12 -13.86 -32.67 8.57
N TYR A 13 -12.67 -32.13 8.35
CA TYR A 13 -12.32 -31.30 7.19
C TYR A 13 -11.22 -31.92 6.34
N PHE A 14 -10.35 -32.74 6.94
CA PHE A 14 -9.15 -33.28 6.33
C PHE A 14 -9.09 -34.80 6.46
N HIS A 15 -8.47 -35.46 5.48
CA HIS A 15 -8.10 -36.87 5.62
C HIS A 15 -7.08 -37.06 6.77
N PRO A 16 -7.12 -38.16 7.54
CA PRO A 16 -6.19 -38.37 8.65
C PRO A 16 -4.71 -38.26 8.28
N ASP A 17 -4.33 -38.63 7.06
CA ASP A 17 -2.94 -38.51 6.58
C ASP A 17 -2.49 -37.04 6.49
N LEU A 18 -3.38 -36.14 6.08
CA LEU A 18 -3.11 -34.68 6.06
C LEU A 18 -2.97 -34.14 7.49
N VAL A 19 -3.82 -34.58 8.42
CA VAL A 19 -3.72 -34.20 9.83
C VAL A 19 -2.39 -34.67 10.42
N ALA A 20 -1.86 -35.81 9.97
CA ALA A 20 -0.56 -36.30 10.39
C ALA A 20 0.60 -35.41 9.91
N ASP A 21 0.46 -34.69 8.80
CA ASP A 21 1.48 -33.73 8.34
C ASP A 21 1.63 -32.56 9.31
N ILE A 22 0.52 -32.05 9.86
CA ILE A 22 0.56 -31.02 10.92
C ILE A 22 1.36 -31.54 12.12
N HIS A 23 1.11 -32.78 12.55
CA HIS A 23 1.80 -33.37 13.71
C HIS A 23 3.32 -33.41 13.52
N LYS A 24 3.82 -33.61 12.30
CA LYS A 24 5.27 -33.65 12.00
C LYS A 24 5.93 -32.29 12.19
N GLU A 25 5.19 -31.21 11.95
CA GLU A 25 5.67 -29.82 12.00
C GLU A 25 5.54 -29.16 13.38
N MET A 26 4.90 -29.83 14.35
CA MET A 26 4.67 -29.27 15.68
C MET A 26 5.89 -29.35 16.59
N PRO A 27 6.04 -28.39 17.53
CA PRO A 27 7.14 -28.40 18.48
C PRO A 27 7.05 -29.63 19.40
N PRO A 28 8.20 -30.20 19.82
CA PRO A 28 8.23 -31.41 20.66
C PRO A 28 7.83 -31.16 22.12
N SER A 29 7.80 -29.91 22.56
CA SER A 29 7.38 -29.50 23.91
C SER A 29 5.86 -29.54 24.04
N ASP A 30 5.32 -29.84 25.23
CA ASP A 30 3.88 -29.73 25.48
C ASP A 30 3.33 -28.34 25.13
N PHE A 31 2.14 -28.28 24.56
CA PHE A 31 1.45 -27.03 24.23
C PHE A 31 -0.08 -27.20 24.26
N LEU A 32 -0.78 -26.07 24.26
CA LEU A 32 -2.24 -26.01 24.11
C LEU A 32 -2.60 -25.16 22.89
N VAL A 33 -3.60 -25.61 22.13
CA VAL A 33 -4.22 -24.85 21.04
C VAL A 33 -5.24 -23.88 21.64
N TRP A 34 -5.19 -22.60 21.24
CA TRP A 34 -6.02 -21.52 21.79
C TRP A 34 -7.02 -20.95 20.80
N GLY A 35 -6.68 -20.94 19.51
CA GLY A 35 -7.57 -20.57 18.42
C GLY A 35 -7.22 -21.38 17.18
N TRP A 36 -8.21 -21.63 16.33
CA TRP A 36 -8.03 -22.30 15.05
C TRP A 36 -9.20 -21.96 14.13
N ASP A 37 -8.95 -22.03 12.83
CA ASP A 37 -9.99 -21.93 11.81
C ASP A 37 -9.60 -22.77 10.59
N VAL A 38 -10.61 -23.14 9.79
CA VAL A 38 -10.47 -23.91 8.56
C VAL A 38 -11.24 -23.23 7.45
N GLY A 39 -10.61 -23.09 6.30
CA GLY A 39 -11.21 -22.53 5.10
C GLY A 39 -10.15 -22.33 4.02
N ASP A 40 -10.56 -21.92 2.83
CA ASP A 40 -9.64 -21.68 1.73
C ASP A 40 -8.99 -20.28 1.86
N PHE A 41 -7.66 -20.20 2.01
CA PHE A 41 -6.87 -18.96 1.85
C PHE A 41 -5.77 -19.04 0.80
N SER A 42 -5.63 -20.19 0.14
CA SER A 42 -4.78 -20.41 -1.04
C SER A 42 -5.51 -20.06 -2.34
N GLY A 43 -6.84 -20.07 -2.33
CA GLY A 43 -7.73 -19.84 -3.46
C GLY A 43 -7.85 -21.03 -4.41
N ASP A 44 -7.58 -22.25 -3.94
CA ASP A 44 -7.58 -23.48 -4.76
C ASP A 44 -8.85 -24.34 -4.57
N ASP A 45 -9.86 -23.80 -3.88
CA ASP A 45 -11.11 -24.47 -3.49
C ASP A 45 -10.95 -25.65 -2.52
N ASN A 46 -9.74 -25.89 -1.98
CA ASN A 46 -9.50 -26.84 -0.90
C ASN A 46 -9.47 -26.12 0.46
N ASN A 47 -9.69 -26.90 1.53
CA ASN A 47 -9.58 -26.36 2.86
C ASN A 47 -8.11 -26.18 3.22
N ASP A 48 -7.79 -25.06 3.86
CA ASP A 48 -6.54 -24.80 4.54
C ASP A 48 -6.79 -24.69 6.05
N VAL A 49 -5.72 -24.64 6.86
CA VAL A 49 -5.86 -24.53 8.32
C VAL A 49 -4.87 -23.56 8.93
N ALA A 50 -5.37 -22.72 9.83
CA ALA A 50 -4.56 -21.85 10.65
C ALA A 50 -4.90 -22.07 12.13
N PHE A 51 -3.90 -22.01 13.00
CA PHE A 51 -4.12 -22.17 14.44
C PHE A 51 -3.03 -21.50 15.27
N SER A 52 -3.38 -21.21 16.53
CA SER A 52 -2.50 -20.59 17.50
C SER A 52 -2.27 -21.50 18.70
N ILE A 53 -1.03 -21.60 19.15
CA ILE A 53 -0.63 -22.43 20.30
C ILE A 53 0.12 -21.62 21.35
N ARG A 54 0.05 -22.13 22.58
CA ARG A 54 0.92 -21.70 23.67
C ARG A 54 1.72 -22.88 24.20
N ARG A 55 3.04 -22.75 24.20
CA ARG A 55 3.92 -23.77 24.79
C ARG A 55 3.83 -23.76 26.31
N SER A 56 3.84 -24.95 26.89
CA SER A 56 3.91 -25.17 28.33
C SER A 56 5.24 -24.65 28.87
N GLY A 57 5.21 -23.93 30.00
CA GLY A 57 6.41 -23.36 30.61
C GLY A 57 6.91 -22.04 30.00
N GLN A 58 6.32 -21.58 28.89
CA GLN A 58 6.63 -20.27 28.30
C GLN A 58 6.13 -19.14 29.23
N LYS A 59 7.09 -18.47 29.88
CA LYS A 59 6.84 -17.37 30.82
C LYS A 59 6.42 -16.09 30.11
N ASP A 60 6.96 -15.86 28.92
CA ASP A 60 6.67 -14.68 28.14
C ASP A 60 5.24 -14.71 27.60
N LYS A 61 4.71 -13.52 27.30
CA LYS A 61 3.36 -13.36 26.78
C LYS A 61 3.29 -13.61 25.27
N ILE A 62 3.78 -14.77 24.83
CA ILE A 62 3.92 -15.14 23.42
C ILE A 62 2.96 -16.28 23.08
N ILE A 63 2.44 -16.22 21.84
CA ILE A 63 1.67 -17.25 21.17
C ILE A 63 2.34 -17.51 19.82
N ASP A 64 2.49 -18.78 19.46
CA ASP A 64 2.96 -19.15 18.13
C ASP A 64 1.73 -19.39 17.24
N VAL A 65 1.73 -18.83 16.03
CA VAL A 65 0.66 -18.97 15.03
C VAL A 65 1.22 -19.74 13.85
N TYR A 66 0.49 -20.75 13.39
CA TYR A 66 0.85 -21.61 12.28
C TYR A 66 -0.21 -21.57 11.19
N LEU A 67 0.25 -21.50 9.95
CA LEU A 67 -0.58 -21.52 8.75
C LEU A 67 -0.15 -22.71 7.88
N PHE A 68 -1.11 -23.52 7.46
CA PHE A 68 -0.91 -24.67 6.59
C PHE A 68 -1.84 -24.57 5.40
N VAL A 69 -1.31 -24.90 4.21
CA VAL A 69 -2.06 -24.97 2.95
C VAL A 69 -1.98 -26.39 2.41
N ASP A 70 -3.06 -26.88 1.80
CA ASP A 70 -3.01 -28.13 1.05
C ASP A 70 -2.27 -27.91 -0.27
N ILE A 71 -1.09 -28.50 -0.40
CA ILE A 71 -0.28 -28.44 -1.62
C ILE A 71 -0.05 -29.87 -2.09
N ASP A 72 -0.62 -30.21 -3.24
CA ASP A 72 -0.52 -31.52 -3.87
C ASP A 72 -0.95 -32.69 -2.95
N GLY A 73 -1.93 -32.47 -2.06
CA GLY A 73 -2.42 -33.47 -1.12
C GLY A 73 -1.55 -33.61 0.13
N PHE A 74 -0.86 -32.54 0.53
CA PHE A 74 -0.06 -32.45 1.76
C PHE A 74 -0.33 -31.11 2.46
N LEU A 75 -0.64 -31.16 3.76
CA LEU A 75 -0.71 -29.92 4.55
C LEU A 75 0.70 -29.41 4.82
N THR A 76 1.11 -28.43 4.03
CA THR A 76 2.43 -27.82 4.08
C THR A 76 2.41 -26.58 4.95
N LYS A 77 3.34 -26.48 5.91
CA LYS A 77 3.47 -25.27 6.74
C LYS A 77 3.96 -24.11 5.88
N VAL A 78 3.11 -23.12 5.65
CA VAL A 78 3.42 -21.93 4.84
C VAL A 78 3.74 -20.69 5.67
N GLY A 79 3.42 -20.70 6.97
CA GLY A 79 3.71 -19.58 7.87
C GLY A 79 3.84 -20.03 9.32
N GLU A 80 4.79 -19.41 10.03
CA GLU A 80 4.99 -19.55 11.47
C GLU A 80 5.36 -18.19 12.06
N PHE A 81 4.59 -17.71 13.03
CA PHE A 81 4.76 -16.37 13.60
C PHE A 81 4.72 -16.41 15.11
N GLN A 82 5.54 -15.57 15.76
CA GLN A 82 5.44 -15.32 17.18
C GLN A 82 4.74 -13.98 17.41
N VAL A 83 3.64 -14.00 18.15
CA VAL A 83 2.84 -12.82 18.46
C VAL A 83 2.66 -12.68 19.96
N ASN A 84 2.68 -11.44 20.43
CA ASN A 84 2.48 -11.13 21.84
C ASN A 84 1.00 -10.94 22.16
N TYR A 85 0.53 -11.44 23.29
CA TYR A 85 -0.80 -11.10 23.82
C TYR A 85 -0.69 -10.14 25.02
N PHE A 86 -1.79 -9.45 25.35
CA PHE A 86 -1.79 -8.44 26.41
C PHE A 86 -2.04 -9.03 27.80
N GLU A 87 -3.16 -9.72 27.99
CA GLU A 87 -3.60 -10.32 29.26
C GLU A 87 -3.79 -11.83 29.14
N LEU A 88 -4.46 -12.29 28.09
CA LEU A 88 -4.79 -13.71 27.89
C LEU A 88 -4.43 -14.21 26.49
N PRO A 89 -4.02 -15.47 26.34
CA PRO A 89 -3.80 -16.12 25.05
C PRO A 89 -4.94 -15.96 24.04
N LEU A 90 -6.20 -15.94 24.50
CA LEU A 90 -7.38 -15.81 23.62
C LEU A 90 -7.42 -14.49 22.84
N GLU A 91 -6.66 -13.49 23.27
CA GLU A 91 -6.55 -12.20 22.58
C GLU A 91 -5.70 -12.28 21.30
N VAL A 92 -5.12 -13.47 21.04
CA VAL A 92 -4.57 -13.85 19.74
C VAL A 92 -5.53 -14.85 19.09
N GLY A 93 -6.13 -14.42 17.98
CA GLY A 93 -7.08 -15.23 17.22
C GLY A 93 -6.61 -15.42 15.78
N VAL A 94 -7.09 -16.49 15.16
CA VAL A 94 -6.96 -16.72 13.72
C VAL A 94 -8.36 -16.90 13.13
N ALA A 95 -8.53 -16.48 11.88
CA ALA A 95 -9.76 -16.69 11.13
C ALA A 95 -9.44 -16.78 9.63
N ILE A 96 -10.11 -17.66 8.89
CA ILE A 96 -9.97 -17.78 7.44
C ILE A 96 -11.27 -17.36 6.78
N ARG A 97 -11.20 -16.35 5.90
CA ARG A 97 -12.38 -15.83 5.21
C ARG A 97 -11.99 -15.10 3.93
N HIS A 98 -12.80 -15.27 2.88
CA HIS A 98 -12.61 -14.60 1.58
C HIS A 98 -11.19 -14.75 1.02
N ASN A 99 -10.67 -15.98 1.04
CA ASN A 99 -9.35 -16.32 0.53
C ASN A 99 -8.20 -15.59 1.25
N LEU A 100 -8.40 -15.27 2.54
CA LEU A 100 -7.42 -14.62 3.40
C LEU A 100 -7.39 -15.29 4.78
N CYS A 101 -6.19 -15.46 5.32
CA CYS A 101 -5.98 -15.87 6.70
C CYS A 101 -5.67 -14.63 7.56
N TYR A 102 -6.55 -14.34 8.52
CA TYR A 102 -6.42 -13.23 9.45
C TYR A 102 -5.78 -13.68 10.76
N VAL A 103 -4.81 -12.91 11.25
CA VAL A 103 -4.21 -13.05 12.58
C VAL A 103 -4.53 -11.78 13.37
N THR A 104 -5.35 -11.92 14.40
CA THR A 104 -5.73 -10.84 15.31
C THR A 104 -4.83 -10.85 16.53
N GLN A 105 -4.36 -9.66 16.94
CA GLN A 105 -3.49 -9.48 18.09
C GLN A 105 -3.90 -8.22 18.88
N LYS A 106 -4.04 -8.37 20.20
CA LYS A 106 -4.24 -7.25 21.12
C LYS A 106 -2.97 -6.89 21.87
N PHE A 107 -2.60 -5.61 21.85
CA PHE A 107 -1.40 -5.09 22.52
C PHE A 107 -1.72 -4.32 23.80
N LYS A 108 -2.89 -3.70 23.86
CA LYS A 108 -3.44 -2.97 25.01
C LYS A 108 -4.96 -3.08 24.98
N GLN A 109 -5.63 -2.67 26.05
CA GLN A 109 -7.10 -2.74 26.19
C GLN A 109 -7.88 -2.29 24.92
N PHE A 110 -7.40 -1.25 24.23
CA PHE A 110 -8.04 -0.68 23.03
C PHE A 110 -7.12 -0.64 21.81
N ASN A 111 -6.01 -1.39 21.83
CA ASN A 111 -5.07 -1.40 20.72
C ASN A 111 -5.01 -2.80 20.11
N TRP A 112 -5.48 -2.91 18.89
CA TRP A 112 -5.56 -4.16 18.13
C TRP A 112 -4.84 -4.02 16.80
N ASP A 113 -4.20 -5.09 16.35
CA ASP A 113 -3.85 -5.29 14.94
C ASP A 113 -4.54 -6.56 14.44
N ILE A 114 -5.03 -6.50 13.21
CA ILE A 114 -5.55 -7.63 12.46
C ILE A 114 -4.75 -7.63 11.17
N LYS A 115 -3.85 -8.61 11.02
CA LYS A 115 -3.05 -8.78 9.80
C LYS A 115 -3.68 -9.87 8.96
N SER A 116 -3.80 -9.67 7.66
CA SER A 116 -4.25 -10.71 6.74
C SER A 116 -3.10 -11.19 5.87
N TYR A 117 -3.16 -12.48 5.55
CA TYR A 117 -2.20 -13.16 4.70
C TYR A 117 -2.92 -13.86 3.56
N LYS A 118 -2.32 -13.80 2.38
CA LYS A 118 -2.78 -14.54 1.20
C LYS A 118 -1.66 -15.44 0.70
N PHE A 119 -1.99 -16.68 0.35
CA PHE A 119 -1.02 -17.58 -0.25
C PHE A 119 -1.17 -17.58 -1.77
N ILE A 120 -0.13 -17.16 -2.49
CA ILE A 120 -0.14 -17.08 -3.95
C ILE A 120 1.22 -17.54 -4.48
N ASN A 121 1.23 -18.43 -5.46
CA ASN A 121 2.45 -18.88 -6.15
C ASN A 121 3.57 -19.35 -5.19
N ASN A 122 3.23 -20.15 -4.17
CA ASN A 122 4.17 -20.62 -3.15
C ASN A 122 4.78 -19.53 -2.25
N VAL A 123 4.14 -18.37 -2.17
CA VAL A 123 4.55 -17.27 -1.31
C VAL A 123 3.37 -16.87 -0.45
N LEU A 124 3.62 -16.75 0.86
CA LEU A 124 2.67 -16.16 1.78
C LEU A 124 2.92 -14.64 1.83
N VAL A 125 1.97 -13.88 1.34
CA VAL A 125 2.05 -12.43 1.20
C VAL A 125 1.20 -11.77 2.29
N SER A 126 1.75 -10.77 2.97
CA SER A 126 0.98 -9.86 3.82
C SER A 126 0.05 -9.02 2.95
N TYR A 127 -1.25 -9.21 3.08
CA TYR A 127 -2.24 -8.59 2.20
C TYR A 127 -2.69 -7.23 2.73
N ASP A 128 -3.20 -7.19 3.96
CA ASP A 128 -3.54 -5.95 4.66
C ASP A 128 -3.27 -5.99 6.16
N ILE A 129 -3.26 -4.80 6.78
CA ILE A 129 -3.27 -4.64 8.23
C ILE A 129 -4.33 -3.61 8.60
N TYR A 130 -5.31 -4.06 9.36
CA TYR A 130 -6.20 -3.18 10.11
C TYR A 130 -5.66 -2.99 11.53
N SER A 131 -5.65 -1.76 12.01
CA SER A 131 -5.15 -1.42 13.34
C SER A 131 -6.02 -0.40 14.05
N THR A 132 -6.15 -0.54 15.36
CA THR A 132 -6.79 0.44 16.23
C THR A 132 -5.82 0.90 17.31
N ARG A 133 -5.81 2.20 17.60
CA ARG A 133 -4.98 2.80 18.65
C ARG A 133 -5.79 3.85 19.40
N ARG A 134 -5.79 3.79 20.74
CA ARG A 134 -6.44 4.81 21.58
C ARG A 134 -5.48 5.98 21.86
N ILE A 135 -5.92 7.20 21.54
CA ILE A 135 -5.21 8.46 21.78
C ILE A 135 -6.14 9.37 22.59
N GLY A 136 -5.97 9.38 23.92
CA GLY A 136 -6.87 10.10 24.81
C GLY A 136 -8.33 9.63 24.66
N LYS A 137 -9.21 10.51 24.16
CA LYS A 137 -10.63 10.22 23.91
C LYS A 137 -10.92 9.73 22.49
N ILE A 138 -9.92 9.75 21.62
CA ILE A 138 -10.05 9.42 20.20
C ILE A 138 -9.53 8.00 19.96
N THR A 139 -10.22 7.25 19.12
CA THR A 139 -9.71 5.99 18.55
C THR A 139 -9.26 6.28 17.13
N GLN A 140 -7.99 6.00 16.86
CA GLN A 140 -7.43 5.99 15.53
C GLN A 140 -7.62 4.59 14.93
N GLU A 141 -8.20 4.52 13.74
CA GLU A 141 -8.27 3.32 12.92
C GLU A 141 -7.39 3.52 11.68
N THR A 142 -6.59 2.52 11.33
CA THR A 142 -5.80 2.55 10.09
C THR A 142 -5.95 1.22 9.37
N CYS A 143 -6.29 1.25 8.09
CA CYS A 143 -6.18 0.10 7.20
C CYS A 143 -5.03 0.37 6.22
N LYS A 144 -4.09 -0.56 6.12
CA LYS A 144 -3.02 -0.54 5.11
C LYS A 144 -3.16 -1.77 4.22
N ASN A 145 -3.42 -1.59 2.92
CA ASN A 145 -3.47 -2.68 1.97
C ASN A 145 -2.18 -2.66 1.13
N PHE A 146 -1.41 -3.74 1.18
CA PHE A 146 -0.13 -3.85 0.46
C PHE A 146 -0.30 -4.37 -0.98
N TYR A 147 -1.46 -4.95 -1.29
CA TYR A 147 -1.77 -5.49 -2.61
C TYR A 147 -2.37 -4.41 -3.51
N ASP A 148 -3.50 -3.81 -3.11
CA ASP A 148 -4.19 -2.76 -3.87
C ASP A 148 -3.63 -1.35 -3.59
N LEU A 149 -2.68 -1.25 -2.66
CA LEU A 149 -2.04 0.01 -2.24
C LEU A 149 -3.00 1.08 -1.68
N ARG A 150 -4.26 0.71 -1.39
CA ARG A 150 -5.28 1.59 -0.83
C ARG A 150 -5.24 1.61 0.70
N ASN A 151 -5.06 2.79 1.26
CA ASN A 151 -4.98 3.01 2.69
C ASN A 151 -6.11 3.91 3.17
N THR A 152 -6.56 3.64 4.40
CA THR A 152 -7.50 4.52 5.09
C THR A 152 -7.01 4.85 6.49
N LYS A 153 -7.29 6.07 6.95
CA LYS A 153 -7.00 6.51 8.31
C LYS A 153 -8.18 7.30 8.86
N ARG A 154 -8.69 6.90 10.02
CA ARG A 154 -9.86 7.52 10.68
C ARG A 154 -9.54 7.88 12.11
N TYR A 155 -10.05 9.01 12.57
CA TYR A 155 -9.99 9.42 13.97
C TYR A 155 -11.42 9.60 14.48
N LEU A 156 -11.82 8.71 15.38
CA LEU A 156 -13.18 8.59 15.87
C LEU A 156 -13.27 9.03 17.33
N ASN A 157 -14.21 9.93 17.62
CA ASN A 157 -14.59 10.24 18.98
C ASN A 157 -15.67 9.25 19.44
N THR A 158 -15.25 8.12 20.01
CA THR A 158 -16.16 7.02 20.36
C THR A 158 -17.22 7.43 21.39
N ALA A 159 -16.97 8.45 22.22
CA ALA A 159 -17.93 8.92 23.20
C ALA A 159 -19.08 9.72 22.55
N LYS A 160 -18.78 10.43 21.44
CA LYS A 160 -19.77 11.21 20.68
C LYS A 160 -20.30 10.47 19.44
N ASN A 161 -19.68 9.35 19.09
CA ASN A 161 -19.91 8.63 17.84
C ASN A 161 -19.72 9.53 16.60
N THR A 162 -18.69 10.38 16.60
CA THR A 162 -18.37 11.30 15.50
C THR A 162 -17.01 10.96 14.89
N THR A 163 -16.89 11.15 13.57
CA THR A 163 -15.59 11.10 12.86
C THR A 163 -15.01 12.50 12.87
N GLU A 164 -13.85 12.67 13.51
CA GLU A 164 -13.14 13.96 13.59
C GLU A 164 -12.23 14.16 12.38
N PHE A 165 -11.74 13.06 11.78
CA PHE A 165 -10.93 13.07 10.57
C PHE A 165 -11.03 11.74 9.83
N TRP A 166 -10.98 11.82 8.51
CA TRP A 166 -10.91 10.67 7.63
C TRP A 166 -10.04 10.99 6.42
N ALA A 167 -9.17 10.05 6.06
CA ALA A 167 -8.44 10.03 4.81
C ALA A 167 -8.58 8.65 4.16
N ASP A 168 -8.75 8.64 2.84
CA ASP A 168 -8.79 7.49 1.96
C ASP A 168 -7.95 7.82 0.72
N TYR A 169 -6.92 7.03 0.47
CA TYR A 169 -5.89 7.37 -0.49
C TYR A 169 -5.08 6.15 -0.93
N LEU A 170 -4.45 6.27 -2.10
CA LEU A 170 -3.46 5.31 -2.60
C LEU A 170 -2.05 5.67 -2.15
N VAL A 171 -1.25 4.63 -2.02
CA VAL A 171 0.18 4.68 -1.79
C VAL A 171 0.92 4.35 -3.07
N ILE A 172 1.92 5.15 -3.41
CA ILE A 172 2.83 4.89 -4.53
C ILE A 172 4.18 4.51 -3.90
N PRO A 173 4.53 3.22 -3.81
CA PRO A 173 5.86 2.82 -3.39
C PRO A 173 6.86 3.16 -4.52
N SER A 174 7.90 3.88 -4.16
CA SER A 174 9.00 4.26 -5.02
C SER A 174 10.21 3.41 -4.67
N TYR A 175 10.60 2.52 -5.58
CA TYR A 175 11.76 1.64 -5.43
C TYR A 175 12.98 2.22 -6.15
N SER A 176 14.18 1.76 -5.78
CA SER A 176 15.40 2.13 -6.50
C SER A 176 15.35 1.68 -7.95
N ARG A 177 15.83 2.53 -8.85
CA ARG A 177 15.76 2.30 -10.29
C ARG A 177 16.58 1.07 -10.67
N GLY A 178 15.96 0.16 -11.41
CA GLY A 178 16.58 -1.10 -11.84
C GLY A 178 16.42 -2.24 -10.83
N ARG A 179 15.79 -2.00 -9.68
CA ARG A 179 15.41 -3.06 -8.74
C ARG A 179 14.35 -3.96 -9.35
N LEU A 180 14.56 -5.27 -9.24
CA LEU A 180 13.55 -6.26 -9.59
C LEU A 180 12.57 -6.38 -8.42
N VAL A 181 11.31 -6.00 -8.64
CA VAL A 181 10.23 -6.19 -7.66
C VAL A 181 9.71 -7.62 -7.82
N TYR A 182 9.79 -8.41 -6.75
CA TYR A 182 9.38 -9.82 -6.77
C TYR A 182 7.86 -9.96 -6.72
N SER A 183 7.36 -11.09 -7.24
CA SER A 183 5.95 -11.46 -7.13
C SER A 183 5.49 -11.45 -5.67
N GLY A 184 4.38 -10.77 -5.39
CA GLY A 184 3.82 -10.58 -4.06
C GLY A 184 3.97 -9.15 -3.52
N PHE A 185 4.86 -8.33 -4.09
CA PHE A 185 4.90 -6.90 -3.82
C PHE A 185 4.27 -6.10 -4.95
N SER A 186 3.51 -5.06 -4.60
CA SER A 186 2.94 -4.13 -5.56
C SER A 186 3.83 -2.90 -5.71
N ASP A 187 4.05 -2.46 -6.95
CA ASP A 187 4.84 -1.28 -7.31
C ASP A 187 4.07 -0.25 -8.16
N GLU A 188 2.81 -0.54 -8.46
CA GLU A 188 1.95 0.30 -9.29
C GLU A 188 0.60 0.52 -8.61
N ALA A 189 0.22 1.78 -8.41
CA ALA A 189 -1.08 2.15 -7.88
C ALA A 189 -2.07 2.34 -9.04
N SER A 190 -3.13 1.53 -9.06
CA SER A 190 -4.20 1.63 -10.05
C SER A 190 -5.35 2.49 -9.55
N VAL A 191 -5.88 3.36 -10.40
CA VAL A 191 -6.94 4.32 -10.09
C VAL A 191 -8.13 4.09 -11.01
N ASN A 192 -9.19 3.51 -10.43
CA ASN A 192 -10.45 3.20 -11.10
C ASN A 192 -11.64 3.33 -10.15
N TYR A 193 -11.48 4.11 -9.08
CA TYR A 193 -12.44 4.28 -7.99
C TYR A 193 -13.26 5.55 -8.19
N ILE A 194 -14.59 5.43 -8.22
CA ILE A 194 -15.49 6.58 -8.35
C ILE A 194 -15.35 7.56 -7.18
N GLU A 195 -14.96 7.07 -6.00
CA GLU A 195 -14.71 7.89 -4.81
C GLU A 195 -13.53 8.86 -4.98
N TYR A 196 -12.66 8.62 -5.96
CA TYR A 196 -11.54 9.51 -6.29
C TYR A 196 -11.80 10.35 -7.54
N VAL A 197 -13.07 10.59 -7.87
CA VAL A 197 -13.49 11.49 -8.95
C VAL A 197 -14.06 12.77 -8.35
N PRO A 198 -13.22 13.77 -7.97
CA PRO A 198 -13.69 15.01 -7.36
C PRO A 198 -14.56 15.87 -8.28
N GLU A 199 -14.47 15.67 -9.61
CA GLU A 199 -15.19 16.45 -10.62
C GLU A 199 -15.55 15.54 -11.80
N GLY A 200 -16.75 15.68 -12.36
CA GLY A 200 -17.15 14.97 -13.58
C GLY A 200 -17.62 13.52 -13.40
N ALA A 201 -17.83 13.03 -12.18
CA ALA A 201 -18.30 11.65 -11.91
C ALA A 201 -19.61 11.25 -12.62
N TYR A 202 -20.41 12.22 -13.05
CA TYR A 202 -21.64 11.99 -13.84
C TYR A 202 -21.35 11.60 -15.30
N TRP A 203 -20.22 12.06 -15.85
CA TRP A 203 -19.81 11.80 -17.23
C TRP A 203 -19.10 10.46 -17.36
N LEU A 204 -18.42 10.01 -16.30
CA LEU A 204 -17.71 8.74 -16.26
C LEU A 204 -18.66 7.52 -16.42
N THR A 205 -18.44 6.76 -17.48
CA THR A 205 -19.19 5.55 -17.84
C THR A 205 -18.52 4.25 -17.41
N GLY A 206 -17.25 4.31 -16.98
CA GLY A 206 -16.52 3.18 -16.41
C GLY A 206 -15.00 3.36 -16.45
N ALA A 207 -14.24 2.33 -16.08
CA ALA A 207 -12.78 2.39 -16.11
C ALA A 207 -12.18 2.47 -17.53
N SER A 208 -12.96 2.11 -18.55
CA SER A 208 -12.54 2.24 -19.95
C SER A 208 -12.61 3.67 -20.48
N ASP A 209 -13.46 4.49 -19.85
CA ASP A 209 -13.69 5.90 -20.14
C ASP A 209 -12.54 6.71 -19.55
N LEU A 210 -12.32 6.58 -18.24
CA LEU A 210 -11.10 7.07 -17.60
C LEU A 210 -10.64 6.11 -16.50
N SER A 211 -9.40 5.66 -16.59
CA SER A 211 -8.65 5.11 -15.46
C SER A 211 -7.16 5.30 -15.70
N TYR A 212 -6.35 5.19 -14.66
CA TYR A 212 -4.90 5.26 -14.85
C TYR A 212 -4.15 4.46 -13.80
N SER A 213 -2.92 4.10 -14.14
CA SER A 213 -1.97 3.53 -13.21
C SER A 213 -0.79 4.48 -13.02
N VAL A 214 -0.19 4.47 -11.83
CA VAL A 214 1.02 5.21 -11.53
C VAL A 214 2.05 4.36 -10.81
N ASN A 215 3.26 4.35 -11.35
CA ASN A 215 4.46 3.79 -10.76
C ASN A 215 5.46 4.91 -10.46
N SER A 216 6.28 4.72 -9.43
CA SER A 216 7.42 5.60 -9.17
C SER A 216 8.70 4.79 -8.93
N VAL A 217 9.83 5.34 -9.38
CA VAL A 217 11.16 4.87 -9.02
C VAL A 217 12.09 6.05 -8.72
N TYR A 218 13.19 5.80 -8.03
CA TYR A 218 14.20 6.83 -7.74
C TYR A 218 15.61 6.34 -8.04
N ASP A 219 16.52 7.26 -8.32
CA ASP A 219 17.96 7.06 -8.16
C ASP A 219 18.50 8.11 -7.18
N ASP A 220 19.82 8.23 -7.02
CA ASP A 220 20.40 9.18 -6.07
C ASP A 220 20.03 10.65 -6.38
N GLN A 221 19.76 10.99 -7.63
CA GLN A 221 19.61 12.36 -8.12
C GLN A 221 18.20 12.70 -8.61
N TYR A 222 17.42 11.70 -9.02
CA TYR A 222 16.15 11.89 -9.70
C TYR A 222 15.04 11.01 -9.11
N LEU A 223 13.85 11.61 -9.07
CA LEU A 223 12.57 10.92 -8.88
C LEU A 223 11.90 10.77 -10.25
N TYR A 224 11.34 9.60 -10.51
CA TYR A 224 10.64 9.28 -11.74
C TYR A 224 9.20 8.87 -11.44
N PHE A 225 8.29 9.28 -12.32
CA PHE A 225 6.92 8.77 -12.37
C PHE A 225 6.65 8.21 -13.76
N SER A 226 5.98 7.06 -13.81
CA SER A 226 5.39 6.50 -15.02
C SER A 226 3.89 6.43 -14.80
N ILE A 227 3.13 7.10 -15.65
CA ILE A 227 1.67 7.19 -15.55
C ILE A 227 1.09 6.66 -16.86
N THR A 228 0.28 5.62 -16.78
CA THR A 228 -0.42 5.05 -17.94
C THR A 228 -1.89 5.38 -17.81
N VAL A 229 -2.42 6.15 -18.76
CA VAL A 229 -3.82 6.56 -18.79
C VAL A 229 -4.55 5.70 -19.80
N GLN A 230 -5.66 5.12 -19.36
CA GLN A 230 -6.68 4.54 -20.20
C GLN A 230 -7.81 5.56 -20.35
N ASP A 231 -8.11 5.87 -21.59
CA ASP A 231 -8.99 6.94 -22.02
C ASP A 231 -9.66 6.50 -23.33
N ASP A 232 -10.98 6.64 -23.43
CA ASP A 232 -11.71 6.26 -24.63
C ASP A 232 -11.57 7.28 -25.78
N TYR A 233 -11.22 8.54 -25.47
CA TYR A 233 -11.02 9.61 -26.42
C TYR A 233 -10.03 10.69 -25.94
N VAL A 234 -8.78 10.56 -26.38
CA VAL A 234 -7.71 11.52 -26.05
C VAL A 234 -7.88 12.87 -26.77
N VAL A 235 -8.23 13.93 -26.03
CA VAL A 235 -8.29 15.30 -26.58
C VAL A 235 -6.91 15.97 -26.58
N THR A 236 -6.45 16.34 -27.77
CA THR A 236 -5.15 17.00 -27.98
C THR A 236 -5.26 18.52 -28.17
N PRO A 237 -4.28 19.32 -27.69
CA PRO A 237 -4.35 20.77 -27.74
C PRO A 237 -3.97 21.33 -29.12
N PHE A 238 -4.95 21.84 -29.86
CA PHE A 238 -4.73 22.55 -31.13
C PHE A 238 -4.12 23.96 -30.97
N CYS A 239 -4.19 24.55 -29.78
CA CYS A 239 -3.68 25.90 -29.48
C CYS A 239 -3.22 26.01 -28.01
N ASP A 240 -2.59 27.12 -27.62
CA ASP A 240 -2.03 27.30 -26.26
C ASP A 240 -3.09 27.38 -25.15
N THR A 241 -4.30 27.82 -25.52
CA THR A 241 -5.45 28.04 -24.64
C THR A 241 -6.55 27.00 -24.81
N CYS A 242 -6.36 26.05 -25.74
CA CYS A 242 -7.33 25.00 -26.01
C CYS A 242 -7.33 24.00 -24.85
N VAL A 243 -8.50 23.41 -24.58
CA VAL A 243 -8.60 22.30 -23.62
C VAL A 243 -7.88 21.08 -24.18
N SER A 244 -7.34 20.26 -23.27
CA SER A 244 -6.66 19.01 -23.58
C SER A 244 -6.50 18.19 -22.32
N GLU A 245 -6.15 16.93 -22.54
CA GLU A 245 -5.67 16.03 -21.50
C GLU A 245 -4.57 16.67 -20.65
N GLY A 246 -4.63 16.40 -19.35
CA GLY A 246 -3.73 16.99 -18.38
C GLY A 246 -3.39 16.05 -17.23
N ILE A 247 -2.14 16.11 -16.78
CA ILE A 247 -1.71 15.41 -15.56
C ILE A 247 -1.15 16.45 -14.59
N GLU A 248 -1.56 16.39 -13.33
CA GLU A 248 -0.95 17.16 -12.25
C GLU A 248 -0.38 16.21 -11.20
N ILE A 249 0.87 16.39 -10.82
CA ILE A 249 1.49 15.70 -9.68
C ILE A 249 1.71 16.72 -8.57
N TRP A 250 1.12 16.45 -7.41
CA TRP A 250 1.24 17.26 -6.20
C TRP A 250 2.10 16.52 -5.18
N LEU A 251 3.15 17.17 -4.69
CA LEU A 251 4.06 16.63 -3.69
C LEU A 251 4.09 17.55 -2.47
N ASP A 252 3.90 16.98 -1.29
CA ASP A 252 4.25 17.59 -0.01
C ASP A 252 5.54 16.94 0.50
N VAL A 253 6.66 17.66 0.36
CA VAL A 253 8.00 17.16 0.69
C VAL A 253 8.47 17.58 2.08
N HIS A 254 7.54 18.03 2.94
CA HIS A 254 7.86 18.44 4.30
C HIS A 254 8.50 17.29 5.11
N ASP A 255 9.55 17.60 5.87
CA ASP A 255 10.19 16.64 6.77
C ASP A 255 9.34 16.45 8.03
N TYR A 256 8.45 15.47 8.00
CA TYR A 256 7.79 14.99 9.20
C TYR A 256 8.78 14.18 10.04
N LYS A 257 8.70 14.30 11.38
CA LYS A 257 9.61 13.53 12.26
C LYS A 257 9.28 12.04 12.26
N ASP A 258 8.04 11.70 11.94
CA ASP A 258 7.53 10.35 11.81
C ASP A 258 6.54 10.33 10.64
N ALA A 259 6.60 9.29 9.78
CA ALA A 259 5.69 9.13 8.65
C ALA A 259 4.20 9.24 9.05
N SER A 260 3.87 8.81 10.28
CA SER A 260 2.51 8.89 10.82
C SER A 260 2.03 10.32 11.09
N GLU A 261 2.94 11.31 11.18
CA GLU A 261 2.66 12.72 11.43
C GLU A 261 2.18 13.47 10.20
N ARG A 262 2.33 12.94 8.97
CA ARG A 262 1.90 13.60 7.73
C ARG A 262 0.45 14.07 7.82
N LEU A 263 -0.43 13.16 8.25
CA LEU A 263 -1.87 13.43 8.36
C LEU A 263 -2.24 14.15 9.66
N ALA A 264 -1.61 13.77 10.77
CA ALA A 264 -1.90 14.36 12.07
C ALA A 264 -0.73 14.20 13.05
N THR A 265 -0.40 15.26 13.77
CA THR A 265 0.57 15.23 14.88
C THR A 265 -0.16 14.97 16.20
N ILE A 266 0.38 14.10 17.05
CA ILE A 266 -0.19 13.82 18.38
C ILE A 266 0.51 14.72 19.40
N SER A 267 -0.23 15.64 20.03
CA SER A 267 0.27 16.49 21.11
C SER A 267 -0.59 16.32 22.35
N ASN A 268 0.01 15.98 23.50
CA ASN A 268 -0.70 15.76 24.76
C ASN A 268 -1.92 14.82 24.65
N ASN A 269 -1.80 13.72 23.90
CA ASN A 269 -2.88 12.77 23.61
C ASN A 269 -4.08 13.38 22.85
N VAL A 270 -3.86 14.44 22.09
CA VAL A 270 -4.85 15.05 21.19
C VAL A 270 -4.27 15.07 19.77
N PRO A 271 -4.98 14.54 18.77
CA PRO A 271 -4.56 14.66 17.38
C PRO A 271 -4.80 16.08 16.86
N LEU A 272 -3.79 16.63 16.18
CA LEU A 272 -3.85 17.89 15.44
C LEU A 272 -3.66 17.57 13.96
N PHE A 273 -4.71 17.80 13.15
CA PHE A 273 -4.71 17.44 11.73
C PHE A 273 -4.00 18.51 10.88
N ASN A 274 -3.18 18.08 9.93
CA ASN A 274 -2.41 18.98 9.06
C ASN A 274 -3.26 19.48 7.88
N ASN A 275 -4.31 20.24 8.21
CA ASN A 275 -5.34 20.63 7.24
C ASN A 275 -5.01 21.89 6.43
N GLN A 276 -3.80 22.44 6.57
CA GLN A 276 -3.39 23.67 5.89
C GLN A 276 -2.06 23.46 5.18
N ALA A 277 -2.03 23.88 3.92
CA ALA A 277 -0.82 23.95 3.12
C ALA A 277 0.30 24.71 3.84
N LYS A 278 1.46 24.08 3.96
CA LYS A 278 2.70 24.69 4.46
C LYS A 278 3.69 24.90 3.31
N GLU A 279 4.87 25.40 3.64
CA GLU A 279 6.01 25.43 2.72
C GLU A 279 6.40 24.00 2.30
N GLY A 280 6.94 23.86 1.08
CA GLY A 280 7.39 22.56 0.57
C GLY A 280 6.33 21.77 -0.21
N ILE A 281 5.27 22.45 -0.69
CA ILE A 281 4.34 21.86 -1.64
C ILE A 281 4.81 22.19 -3.05
N TYR A 282 4.86 21.20 -3.93
CA TYR A 282 5.22 21.33 -5.33
C TYR A 282 4.11 20.73 -6.19
N LYS A 283 3.81 21.41 -7.30
CA LYS A 283 2.86 20.96 -8.31
C LYS A 283 3.58 20.92 -9.66
N PHE A 284 3.46 19.80 -10.35
CA PHE A 284 3.94 19.60 -11.71
C PHE A 284 2.74 19.46 -12.64
N THR A 285 2.48 20.48 -13.45
CA THR A 285 1.40 20.44 -14.47
C THR A 285 1.99 19.98 -15.78
N ILE A 286 1.58 18.80 -16.25
CA ILE A 286 1.98 18.19 -17.50
C ILE A 286 0.87 18.39 -18.54
N ARG A 287 1.26 18.82 -19.73
CA ARG A 287 0.42 18.76 -20.94
C ARG A 287 1.04 17.76 -21.91
N ALA A 288 0.26 16.76 -22.34
CA ALA A 288 0.78 15.65 -23.14
C ALA A 288 1.25 16.06 -24.54
N GLY A 289 0.77 17.19 -25.06
CA GLY A 289 1.04 17.62 -26.44
C GLY A 289 0.05 16.99 -27.41
N ASP A 290 0.39 16.96 -28.69
CA ASP A 290 -0.47 16.39 -29.76
C ASP A 290 0.01 15.00 -30.24
N PHE A 291 1.05 14.45 -29.59
CA PHE A 291 1.69 13.17 -29.94
C PHE A 291 2.29 13.10 -31.35
N ILE A 292 2.38 14.21 -32.08
CA ILE A 292 2.87 14.27 -33.46
C ILE A 292 3.91 15.39 -33.62
N THR A 293 3.51 16.65 -33.44
CA THR A 293 4.34 17.83 -33.70
C THR A 293 4.64 18.63 -32.44
N ARG A 294 3.66 18.73 -31.56
CA ARG A 294 3.70 19.48 -30.31
C ARG A 294 4.17 18.58 -29.19
N GLN A 295 5.38 18.85 -28.74
CA GLN A 295 6.03 18.12 -27.66
C GLN A 295 5.29 18.30 -26.33
N PRO A 296 5.33 17.30 -25.43
CA PRO A 296 4.81 17.43 -24.09
C PRO A 296 5.57 18.52 -23.32
N THR A 297 4.88 19.17 -22.38
CA THR A 297 5.46 20.22 -21.55
C THR A 297 5.14 20.00 -20.09
N VAL A 298 6.02 20.47 -19.21
CA VAL A 298 5.82 20.41 -17.76
C VAL A 298 6.15 21.76 -17.12
N ILE A 299 5.28 22.21 -16.25
CA ILE A 299 5.44 23.45 -15.48
C ILE A 299 5.46 23.10 -13.99
N MET A 300 6.50 23.55 -13.29
CA MET A 300 6.60 23.42 -11.84
C MET A 300 6.14 24.70 -11.14
N SER A 301 5.23 24.56 -10.19
CA SER A 301 4.86 25.60 -9.22
C SER A 301 5.09 25.11 -7.79
N SER A 302 5.23 26.02 -6.83
CA SER A 302 5.46 25.67 -5.43
C SER A 302 4.72 26.63 -4.50
N SER A 303 4.42 26.19 -3.27
CA SER A 303 3.84 27.04 -2.22
C SER A 303 4.79 28.13 -1.74
N THR A 304 6.08 28.02 -2.02
CA THR A 304 7.10 29.03 -1.71
C THR A 304 7.91 29.44 -2.94
N GLU A 305 8.59 30.59 -2.85
CA GLU A 305 9.49 31.01 -3.92
C GLU A 305 10.69 30.05 -4.03
N LEU A 306 10.93 29.55 -5.24
CA LEU A 306 12.07 28.70 -5.54
C LEU A 306 13.39 29.46 -5.39
N THR A 307 14.35 28.84 -4.70
CA THR A 307 15.73 29.33 -4.64
C THR A 307 16.37 29.36 -6.03
N PRO A 308 17.45 30.14 -6.27
CA PRO A 308 18.15 30.15 -7.55
C PRO A 308 18.61 28.75 -8.01
N ILE A 309 19.05 27.91 -7.07
CA ILE A 309 19.49 26.54 -7.34
C ILE A 309 18.31 25.68 -7.82
N GLN A 310 17.16 25.76 -7.14
CA GLN A 310 15.94 25.07 -7.57
C GLN A 310 15.44 25.55 -8.93
N LYS A 311 15.46 26.87 -9.19
CA LYS A 311 15.10 27.45 -10.50
C LYS A 311 15.97 26.88 -11.63
N VAL A 312 17.28 26.77 -11.42
CA VAL A 312 18.19 26.13 -12.39
C VAL A 312 17.89 24.64 -12.55
N ALA A 313 17.73 23.90 -11.43
CA ALA A 313 17.45 22.47 -11.46
C ALA A 313 16.10 22.14 -12.11
N SER A 314 15.09 23.01 -11.98
CA SER A 314 13.77 22.82 -12.59
C SER A 314 13.81 22.74 -14.13
N ARG A 315 14.85 23.30 -14.77
CA ARG A 315 15.07 23.15 -16.22
C ARG A 315 15.48 21.74 -16.62
N GLY A 316 15.93 20.93 -15.67
CA GLY A 316 16.24 19.51 -15.86
C GLY A 316 15.05 18.59 -15.66
N ILE A 317 13.86 19.12 -15.37
CA ILE A 317 12.63 18.33 -15.36
C ILE A 317 12.28 17.99 -16.80
N ASN A 318 12.13 16.70 -17.09
CA ASN A 318 11.81 16.22 -18.43
C ASN A 318 10.54 15.40 -18.38
N VAL A 319 9.72 15.52 -19.42
CA VAL A 319 8.52 14.70 -19.61
C VAL A 319 8.52 14.12 -21.02
N ILE A 320 8.10 12.88 -21.14
CA ILE A 320 7.83 12.20 -22.40
C ILE A 320 6.40 11.69 -22.30
N CYS A 321 5.61 11.90 -23.34
CA CYS A 321 4.28 11.30 -23.46
C CYS A 321 4.13 10.72 -24.87
N ASP A 322 3.44 9.59 -24.97
CA ASP A 322 3.16 8.90 -26.23
C ASP A 322 1.83 8.15 -26.14
N LEU A 323 1.21 7.87 -27.29
CA LEU A 323 -0.03 7.11 -27.35
C LEU A 323 0.21 5.62 -27.09
N ASN A 324 -0.78 4.97 -26.51
CA ASN A 324 -0.85 3.51 -26.40
C ASN A 324 -2.18 3.01 -27.01
N GLU A 325 -2.43 1.70 -27.00
CA GLU A 325 -3.62 1.11 -27.62
C GLU A 325 -4.96 1.56 -27.00
N LYS A 326 -4.93 2.12 -25.78
CA LYS A 326 -6.12 2.41 -24.96
C LYS A 326 -6.13 3.83 -24.40
N GLY A 327 -5.29 4.74 -24.90
CA GLY A 327 -5.06 6.05 -24.30
C GLY A 327 -3.61 6.50 -24.52
N TYR A 328 -2.93 6.90 -23.45
CA TYR A 328 -1.56 7.41 -23.52
C TYR A 328 -0.74 7.07 -22.27
N PHE A 329 0.58 7.23 -22.35
CA PHE A 329 1.43 7.18 -21.16
C PHE A 329 2.29 8.43 -21.07
N CYS A 330 2.70 8.78 -19.84
CA CYS A 330 3.61 9.87 -19.56
C CYS A 330 4.67 9.43 -18.55
N ILE A 331 5.94 9.73 -18.85
CA ILE A 331 7.08 9.51 -17.98
C ILE A 331 7.65 10.87 -17.59
N LEU A 332 7.68 11.15 -16.29
CA LEU A 332 8.24 12.38 -15.72
C LEU A 332 9.53 12.07 -14.97
N LYS A 333 10.56 12.89 -15.20
CA LYS A 333 11.84 12.88 -14.47
C LYS A 333 12.02 14.20 -13.74
N ILE A 334 12.13 14.16 -12.41
CA ILE A 334 12.30 15.32 -11.53
C ILE A 334 13.66 15.23 -10.81
N PRO A 335 14.57 16.20 -10.97
CA PRO A 335 15.77 16.29 -10.13
C PRO A 335 15.39 16.58 -8.68
N PHE A 336 15.92 15.85 -7.70
CA PHE A 336 15.71 16.14 -6.27
C PHE A 336 16.09 17.57 -5.89
N THR A 337 17.09 18.13 -6.59
CA THR A 337 17.51 19.53 -6.42
C THR A 337 16.41 20.53 -6.79
N ALA A 338 15.49 20.21 -7.70
CA ALA A 338 14.33 21.04 -8.00
C ALA A 338 13.36 21.10 -6.80
N LEU A 339 13.30 20.02 -6.02
CA LEU A 339 12.51 19.87 -4.79
C LEU A 339 13.22 20.40 -3.54
N GLY A 340 14.39 21.03 -3.69
CA GLY A 340 15.18 21.56 -2.57
C GLY A 340 15.99 20.49 -1.81
N ARG A 341 16.21 19.32 -2.41
CA ARG A 341 16.98 18.20 -1.84
C ARG A 341 18.27 17.97 -2.62
N THR A 342 19.34 17.57 -1.94
CA THR A 342 20.59 17.23 -2.64
C THR A 342 20.50 15.86 -3.29
N ASN A 343 19.95 14.86 -2.58
CA ASN A 343 19.79 13.48 -3.03
C ASN A 343 18.41 12.93 -2.62
N VAL A 344 18.13 11.66 -2.94
CA VAL A 344 16.99 10.89 -2.43
C VAL A 344 16.84 11.05 -0.90
N PRO A 345 15.63 11.22 -0.35
CA PRO A 345 15.42 11.51 1.07
C PRO A 345 15.55 10.28 1.99
N ILE A 346 16.28 9.23 1.60
CA ILE A 346 16.46 8.04 2.44
C ILE A 346 17.64 8.24 3.38
N THR A 347 17.37 8.11 4.69
CA THR A 347 18.40 8.11 5.74
C THR A 347 18.26 6.87 6.61
N ASN A 348 19.37 6.31 7.09
CA ASN A 348 19.41 5.16 8.00
C ASN A 348 18.60 3.93 7.56
N ASN A 349 18.46 3.71 6.24
CA ASN A 349 17.67 2.61 5.69
C ASN A 349 16.20 2.64 6.16
N GLU A 350 15.63 3.83 6.41
CA GLU A 350 14.23 4.02 6.81
C GLU A 350 13.35 4.36 5.60
N ILE A 351 12.10 3.87 5.63
CA ILE A 351 11.10 4.25 4.63
C ILE A 351 10.69 5.70 4.91
N VAL A 352 10.76 6.55 3.89
CA VAL A 352 10.35 7.95 3.99
C VAL A 352 9.07 8.17 3.22
N GLU A 353 8.12 8.86 3.84
CA GLU A 353 6.80 9.18 3.27
C GLU A 353 6.71 10.65 2.92
N TRP A 354 6.34 10.95 1.67
CA TRP A 354 5.88 12.27 1.23
C TRP A 354 4.38 12.22 0.95
N GLY A 355 3.70 13.36 1.12
CA GLY A 355 2.36 13.52 0.57
C GLY A 355 2.44 13.53 -0.95
N CYS A 356 1.63 12.72 -1.61
CA CYS A 356 1.63 12.65 -3.07
C CYS A 356 0.23 12.40 -3.61
N THR A 357 -0.21 13.25 -4.53
CA THR A 357 -1.41 12.99 -5.32
C THR A 357 -1.11 13.18 -6.80
N VAL A 358 -1.48 12.17 -7.60
CA VAL A 358 -1.55 12.31 -9.05
C VAL A 358 -3.00 12.57 -9.43
N LYS A 359 -3.22 13.53 -10.31
CA LYS A 359 -4.51 13.97 -10.82
C LYS A 359 -4.47 13.89 -12.33
N VAL A 360 -5.39 13.15 -12.93
CA VAL A 360 -5.61 13.10 -14.37
C VAL A 360 -6.86 13.91 -14.69
N ILE A 361 -6.76 14.76 -15.70
CA ILE A 361 -7.82 15.64 -16.19
C ILE A 361 -8.12 15.20 -17.61
N ASP A 362 -9.38 14.86 -17.81
CA ASP A 362 -9.90 14.22 -19.00
C ASP A 362 -11.06 15.04 -19.59
N TYR A 363 -11.10 15.09 -20.91
CA TYR A 363 -12.14 15.75 -21.69
C TYR A 363 -12.61 14.82 -22.81
N ASP A 364 -13.89 14.46 -22.79
CA ASP A 364 -14.48 13.64 -23.85
C ASP A 364 -14.62 14.42 -25.19
N ASN A 365 -14.57 15.76 -25.12
CA ASN A 365 -14.87 16.63 -26.27
C ASN A 365 -14.24 18.02 -26.15
N GLU A 366 -13.43 18.41 -27.15
CA GLU A 366 -12.78 19.72 -27.17
C GLU A 366 -13.73 20.93 -27.24
N PHE A 367 -14.98 20.72 -27.67
CA PHE A 367 -16.01 21.76 -27.80
C PHE A 367 -16.96 21.83 -26.59
N ARG A 368 -16.87 20.88 -25.65
CA ARG A 368 -17.70 20.80 -24.45
C ARG A 368 -16.84 20.72 -23.19
N PRO A 369 -16.09 21.77 -22.87
CA PRO A 369 -15.16 21.77 -21.75
C PRO A 369 -15.84 21.63 -20.38
N GLU A 370 -17.17 21.74 -20.32
CA GLU A 370 -17.96 21.41 -19.14
C GLU A 370 -18.10 19.90 -18.87
N GLU A 371 -17.87 19.05 -19.88
CA GLU A 371 -17.81 17.58 -19.79
C GLU A 371 -16.39 17.15 -19.44
N ARG A 372 -15.89 17.69 -18.33
CA ARG A 372 -14.56 17.41 -17.81
C ARG A 372 -14.64 16.41 -16.69
N THR A 373 -13.81 15.38 -16.75
CA THR A 373 -13.63 14.41 -15.67
C THR A 373 -12.26 14.62 -15.01
N VAL A 374 -12.22 14.52 -13.69
CA VAL A 374 -10.97 14.59 -12.93
C VAL A 374 -10.89 13.38 -12.03
N MET A 375 -9.85 12.57 -12.18
CA MET A 375 -9.59 11.42 -11.33
C MET A 375 -8.27 11.60 -10.57
N THR A 376 -8.25 11.22 -9.29
CA THR A 376 -7.11 11.43 -8.39
C THR A 376 -6.70 10.17 -7.65
N THR A 377 -5.49 10.12 -7.07
CA THR A 377 -5.05 8.99 -6.23
C THR A 377 -5.56 9.07 -4.78
N SER A 378 -6.38 10.07 -4.45
CA SER A 378 -6.93 10.30 -3.10
C SER A 378 -8.18 11.20 -3.16
N ILE A 379 -8.90 11.35 -2.05
CA ILE A 379 -9.99 12.33 -1.91
C ILE A 379 -9.41 13.75 -1.78
N PHE A 380 -8.85 14.25 -2.88
CA PHE A 380 -7.89 15.33 -2.90
C PHE A 380 -8.50 16.74 -2.81
N GLN A 381 -7.85 17.60 -2.03
CA GLN A 381 -8.10 19.04 -1.94
C GLN A 381 -6.76 19.78 -2.00
N GLU A 382 -6.60 20.67 -2.97
CA GLU A 382 -5.32 21.32 -3.30
C GLU A 382 -4.69 22.06 -2.10
N ASP A 383 -5.52 22.75 -1.30
CA ASP A 383 -5.12 23.57 -0.16
C ASP A 383 -4.96 22.79 1.16
N ASN A 384 -5.23 21.49 1.14
CA ASN A 384 -5.28 20.64 2.33
C ASN A 384 -4.39 19.40 2.17
N PRO A 385 -3.11 19.45 2.60
CA PRO A 385 -2.15 18.34 2.47
C PRO A 385 -2.55 17.05 3.17
N SER A 386 -3.42 17.11 4.18
CA SER A 386 -3.95 15.91 4.84
C SER A 386 -4.82 15.05 3.90
N THR A 387 -5.24 15.58 2.75
CA THR A 387 -5.98 14.85 1.73
C THR A 387 -5.10 14.17 0.69
N TYR A 388 -3.79 14.44 0.71
CA TYR A 388 -2.88 13.87 -0.28
C TYR A 388 -2.74 12.37 -0.02
N GLY A 389 -2.49 11.61 -1.09
CA GLY A 389 -2.00 10.24 -0.96
C GLY A 389 -0.57 10.20 -0.45
N SER A 390 0.10 9.07 -0.65
CA SER A 390 1.46 8.88 -0.14
C SER A 390 2.41 8.41 -1.23
N LEU A 391 3.61 8.99 -1.26
CA LEU A 391 4.76 8.45 -1.99
C LEU A 391 5.73 7.90 -0.96
N LEU A 392 6.07 6.62 -1.04
CA LEU A 392 6.99 5.97 -0.10
C LEU A 392 8.32 5.69 -0.77
N PHE A 393 9.40 6.31 -0.30
CA PHE A 393 10.76 5.94 -0.72
C PHE A 393 11.16 4.67 0.02
N ILE A 394 11.25 3.56 -0.72
CA ILE A 394 11.58 2.24 -0.16
C ILE A 394 13.08 1.97 -0.34
N PRO A 395 13.85 1.85 0.76
CA PRO A 395 15.27 1.47 0.71
C PRO A 395 15.49 0.07 0.11
N ASP A 396 16.70 -0.19 -0.40
CA ASP A 396 17.05 -1.45 -1.08
C ASP A 396 16.80 -2.71 -0.25
N GLU A 397 16.98 -2.64 1.07
CA GLU A 397 16.82 -3.78 1.98
C GLU A 397 15.38 -3.96 2.50
N LYS A 398 14.45 -3.10 2.10
CA LYS A 398 13.06 -3.10 2.60
C LYS A 398 12.07 -3.24 1.47
N TRP A 399 10.85 -3.62 1.81
CA TRP A 399 9.71 -3.72 0.91
C TRP A 399 8.50 -3.04 1.54
N TYR A 400 7.54 -2.64 0.69
CA TYR A 400 6.24 -2.21 1.18
C TYR A 400 5.34 -3.43 1.40
N GLY A 401 5.31 -3.92 2.63
CA GLY A 401 4.68 -5.19 3.01
C GLY A 401 5.72 -6.26 3.32
N ASP A 402 5.25 -7.48 3.57
CA ASP A 402 6.08 -8.63 3.94
C ASP A 402 5.70 -9.84 3.07
N ILE A 403 6.70 -10.63 2.69
CA ILE A 403 6.50 -11.94 2.05
C ILE A 403 7.29 -13.02 2.78
N TYR A 404 6.74 -14.23 2.81
CA TYR A 404 7.39 -15.42 3.34
C TYR A 404 7.40 -16.48 2.25
N ASN A 405 8.59 -16.80 1.74
CA ASN A 405 8.75 -17.83 0.72
C ASN A 405 8.95 -19.19 1.40
N VAL A 406 7.99 -20.10 1.21
CA VAL A 406 7.97 -21.41 1.86
C VAL A 406 9.10 -22.32 1.40
N LEU A 407 9.66 -22.06 0.21
CA LEU A 407 10.75 -22.83 -0.38
C LEU A 407 12.13 -22.25 -0.04
N GLN A 408 12.22 -21.11 0.63
CA GLN A 408 13.50 -20.41 0.84
C GLN A 408 14.52 -21.30 1.55
N ALA A 409 14.14 -21.95 2.64
CA ALA A 409 15.06 -22.81 3.39
C ALA A 409 15.55 -24.00 2.56
N LYS A 410 14.65 -24.62 1.79
CA LYS A 410 14.97 -25.73 0.88
C LYS A 410 15.91 -25.27 -0.22
N LEU A 411 15.59 -24.16 -0.92
CA LEU A 411 16.43 -23.59 -1.97
C LEU A 411 17.83 -23.24 -1.46
N VAL A 412 17.94 -22.64 -0.27
CA VAL A 412 19.24 -22.33 0.33
C VAL A 412 20.04 -23.59 0.65
N ASN A 413 19.39 -24.65 1.14
CA ASN A 413 20.05 -25.92 1.41
C ASN A 413 20.49 -26.61 0.12
N ASP A 414 19.61 -26.67 -0.88
CA ASP A 414 19.91 -27.25 -2.19
C ASP A 414 21.09 -26.49 -2.84
N LEU A 415 21.08 -25.15 -2.81
CA LEU A 415 22.19 -24.33 -3.32
C LEU A 415 23.51 -24.62 -2.60
N LYS A 416 23.49 -24.76 -1.27
CA LYS A 416 24.67 -25.16 -0.48
C LYS A 416 25.16 -26.56 -0.86
N GLU A 417 24.25 -27.50 -1.09
CA GLU A 417 24.59 -28.87 -1.55
C GLU A 417 25.23 -28.84 -2.94
N PHE A 418 24.80 -27.92 -3.81
CA PHE A 418 25.42 -27.68 -5.13
C PHE A 418 26.69 -26.82 -5.09
N GLY A 419 27.12 -26.35 -3.92
CA GLY A 419 28.39 -25.63 -3.73
C GLY A 419 28.35 -24.12 -4.01
N PHE A 420 27.16 -23.50 -3.94
CA PHE A 420 26.99 -22.04 -3.97
C PHE A 420 27.08 -21.39 -2.59
#